data_AF-A0A1F7QX81-F1
#
_entry.id   AF-A0A1F7QX81-F1
#
_cell.length_a   1.000
_cell.length_b   1.000
_cell.length_c   1.000
_cell.angle_alpha   90.00
_cell.angle_beta   90.00
_cell.angle_gamma   90.00
#
_symmetry.space_group_name_H-M   'P 1'
#
loop_
_entity.id
_entity.type
_entity.pdbx_description
1 polymer ?
#
loop_
_entity_poly.entity_id
_entity_poly.type
_entity_poly.pdbx_seq_one_letter_code
_entity_poly.pdbx_strand_id
1 'polypeptide(L)'
;MDEMYNYLILQLIGVSVCIVGVLFLIAKAGFWKWLRKKTKAQKKSTVVGFGLLFLGIIFILAGDQSYKIHFAMPPNLHSQAPDQNPPSLPVLSALDFLNKSKDMPRVNDISADPNKVPEPITRKYSKIVKISMTTKEVISEVAPGIYNNYWTYNGQTPGPMLRVREGDTVELSLTNDKTSLHEHNIDLHAVTGPGGGATVTKVKPGETKTFSWKAMQPGLYIYHCATSNVSVHNSHGQYGLIMVDPKEGLEKVDKEFYVVQGELYTQGGIGKKGLVLFDPKALLDGNPTYVTFNGKVEDAPRMKVKKGEKVRIYVGNGGVNLISSFHIIGEIFDTVYPEAAMGEGSALHKNVQTTAVLPGGASIVEFQVDVPGKYILVDHALARMNKGAWAILEVEGSPSPEIFKPGKSEFSPTKTNHSGM
;
A
#
# COMPACT_ATOMS: atom_id res chain seq x y z
N MET A 1 -31.67 -16.88 -29.19
CA MET A 1 -31.38 -16.52 -27.78
C MET A 1 -29.95 -16.08 -27.77
N ASP A 2 -29.72 -14.83 -27.40
CA ASP A 2 -28.41 -14.19 -27.45
C ASP A 2 -27.35 -14.99 -26.69
N GLU A 3 -26.12 -15.01 -27.21
CA GLU A 3 -24.94 -15.59 -26.54
C GLU A 3 -24.79 -15.10 -25.09
N MET A 4 -25.40 -13.94 -24.78
CA MET A 4 -25.57 -13.33 -23.47
C MET A 4 -26.02 -14.31 -22.36
N TYR A 5 -26.88 -15.28 -22.66
CA TYR A 5 -27.40 -16.19 -21.63
C TYR A 5 -26.69 -17.53 -21.56
N ASN A 6 -25.78 -17.85 -22.50
CA ASN A 6 -25.22 -19.19 -22.63
C ASN A 6 -24.51 -19.67 -21.35
N TYR A 7 -23.72 -18.80 -20.73
CA TYR A 7 -23.00 -19.10 -19.49
C TYR A 7 -23.94 -19.28 -18.29
N LEU A 8 -24.95 -18.42 -18.16
CA LEU A 8 -25.97 -18.52 -17.13
C LEU A 8 -26.81 -19.79 -17.30
N ILE A 9 -27.17 -20.14 -18.53
CA ILE A 9 -27.91 -21.36 -18.85
C ILE A 9 -27.08 -22.60 -18.49
N LEU A 10 -25.78 -22.62 -18.81
CA LEU A 10 -24.87 -23.71 -18.42
C LEU A 10 -24.79 -23.86 -16.89
N GLN A 11 -24.69 -22.76 -16.14
CA GLN A 11 -24.72 -22.80 -14.68
C GLN A 11 -26.05 -23.33 -14.14
N LEU A 12 -27.19 -22.88 -14.68
CA LEU A 12 -28.53 -23.35 -14.28
C LEU A 12 -28.74 -24.84 -14.60
N ILE A 13 -28.24 -25.31 -15.75
CA ILE A 13 -28.23 -26.74 -16.10
C ILE A 13 -27.38 -27.51 -15.09
N GLY A 14 -26.18 -27.04 -14.79
CA GLY A 14 -25.28 -27.70 -13.84
C GLY A 14 -25.86 -27.79 -12.42
N VAL A 15 -26.47 -26.71 -11.93
CA VAL A 15 -27.20 -26.71 -10.64
C VAL A 15 -28.35 -27.71 -10.66
N SER A 16 -29.15 -27.73 -11.73
CA SER A 16 -30.27 -28.66 -11.89
C SER A 16 -29.80 -30.12 -11.89
N VAL A 17 -28.72 -30.44 -12.61
CA VAL A 17 -28.12 -31.77 -12.66
C VAL A 17 -27.58 -32.20 -11.28
N CYS A 18 -26.95 -31.29 -10.53
CA CYS A 18 -26.53 -31.54 -9.15
C CYS A 18 -27.72 -31.82 -8.23
N ILE A 19 -28.80 -31.03 -8.31
CA ILE A 19 -30.03 -31.24 -7.53
C ILE A 19 -30.61 -32.63 -7.82
N VAL A 20 -30.70 -33.03 -9.09
CA VAL A 20 -31.17 -34.35 -9.49
C VAL A 20 -30.25 -35.45 -8.94
N GLY A 21 -28.93 -35.26 -8.99
CA GLY A 21 -27.96 -36.19 -8.39
C GLY A 21 -28.13 -36.36 -6.87
N VAL A 22 -28.34 -35.27 -6.14
CA VAL A 22 -28.60 -35.28 -4.69
C VAL A 22 -29.93 -35.96 -4.37
N LEU A 23 -31.01 -35.57 -5.05
CA LEU A 23 -32.33 -36.18 -4.86
C LEU A 23 -32.31 -37.68 -5.16
N PHE A 24 -31.58 -38.09 -6.21
CA PHE A 24 -31.37 -39.50 -6.53
C PHE A 24 -30.65 -40.25 -5.42
N LEU A 25 -29.59 -39.67 -4.84
CA LEU A 25 -28.86 -40.26 -3.71
C LEU A 25 -29.71 -40.33 -2.43
N ILE A 26 -30.53 -39.31 -2.14
CA ILE A 26 -31.46 -39.27 -0.98
C ILE A 26 -32.57 -40.31 -1.14
N ALA A 27 -33.27 -40.32 -2.28
CA ALA A 27 -34.33 -41.28 -2.57
C ALA A 27 -33.81 -42.73 -2.47
N LYS A 28 -32.59 -42.95 -2.98
CA LYS A 28 -31.88 -44.21 -2.81
C LYS A 28 -31.58 -44.53 -1.35
N ALA A 29 -31.02 -43.59 -0.58
CA ALA A 29 -30.73 -43.80 0.83
C ALA A 29 -31.98 -44.20 1.61
N GLY A 30 -33.14 -43.58 1.32
CA GLY A 30 -34.43 -43.95 1.89
C GLY A 30 -34.94 -45.33 1.46
N PHE A 31 -34.94 -45.61 0.15
CA PHE A 31 -35.41 -46.87 -0.43
C PHE A 31 -34.62 -48.10 0.04
N TRP A 32 -33.30 -47.97 0.20
CA TRP A 32 -32.46 -49.08 0.64
C TRP A 32 -32.41 -49.26 2.17
N LYS A 33 -32.69 -48.20 2.95
CA LYS A 33 -32.91 -48.31 4.40
C LYS A 33 -34.14 -49.17 4.70
N TRP A 34 -35.13 -49.15 3.80
CA TRP A 34 -36.33 -49.99 3.84
C TRP A 34 -36.07 -51.46 3.44
N LEU A 35 -35.17 -51.74 2.49
CA LEU A 35 -34.94 -53.08 1.92
C LEU A 35 -33.91 -53.98 2.63
N ARG A 36 -33.18 -53.51 3.66
CA ARG A 36 -32.21 -54.27 4.50
C ARG A 36 -31.27 -55.28 3.78
N LYS A 37 -30.98 -55.14 2.47
CA LYS A 37 -30.02 -55.99 1.74
C LYS A 37 -29.08 -55.13 0.89
N LYS A 38 -27.76 -55.30 1.07
CA LYS A 38 -26.74 -54.65 0.24
C LYS A 38 -26.33 -55.57 -0.91
N THR A 39 -26.64 -55.20 -2.15
CA THR A 39 -26.35 -56.00 -3.37
C THR A 39 -25.36 -55.29 -4.31
N LYS A 40 -24.76 -56.00 -5.27
CA LYS A 40 -23.82 -55.46 -6.28
C LYS A 40 -24.43 -54.34 -7.14
N ALA A 41 -25.75 -54.35 -7.31
CA ALA A 41 -26.53 -53.28 -7.95
C ALA A 41 -26.50 -51.95 -7.16
N GLN A 42 -26.27 -52.01 -5.84
CA GLN A 42 -26.12 -50.83 -4.98
C GLN A 42 -24.86 -50.03 -5.33
N LYS A 43 -23.73 -50.67 -5.68
CA LYS A 43 -22.51 -49.96 -6.05
C LYS A 43 -22.67 -49.23 -7.39
N LYS A 44 -23.23 -49.90 -8.41
CA LYS A 44 -23.44 -49.32 -9.75
C LYS A 44 -24.35 -48.08 -9.73
N SER A 45 -25.44 -48.11 -8.96
CA SER A 45 -26.34 -46.96 -8.86
C SER A 45 -25.76 -45.80 -8.03
N THR A 46 -24.86 -46.04 -7.06
CA THR A 46 -24.21 -44.93 -6.33
C THR A 46 -23.26 -44.16 -7.25
N VAL A 47 -22.59 -44.88 -8.16
CA VAL A 47 -21.74 -44.29 -9.20
C VAL A 47 -22.55 -43.37 -10.12
N VAL A 48 -23.81 -43.69 -10.42
CA VAL A 48 -24.70 -42.82 -11.22
C VAL A 48 -24.98 -41.50 -10.49
N GLY A 49 -25.33 -41.54 -9.20
CA GLY A 49 -25.59 -40.32 -8.41
C GLY A 49 -24.37 -39.41 -8.30
N PHE A 50 -23.19 -39.98 -8.02
CA PHE A 50 -21.95 -39.20 -8.02
C PHE A 50 -21.51 -38.76 -9.43
N GLY A 51 -21.83 -39.54 -10.46
CA GLY A 51 -21.59 -39.16 -11.86
C GLY A 51 -22.43 -37.96 -12.28
N LEU A 52 -23.69 -37.87 -11.82
CA LEU A 52 -24.54 -36.69 -12.02
C LEU A 52 -23.99 -35.47 -11.28
N LEU A 53 -23.56 -35.63 -10.02
CA LEU A 53 -22.91 -34.55 -9.28
C LEU A 53 -21.64 -34.04 -10.00
N PHE A 54 -20.80 -34.96 -10.46
CA PHE A 54 -19.57 -34.61 -11.19
C PHE A 54 -19.90 -33.90 -12.52
N LEU A 55 -20.88 -34.38 -13.27
CA LEU A 55 -21.34 -33.76 -14.51
C LEU A 55 -21.94 -32.36 -14.27
N GLY A 56 -22.73 -32.19 -13.20
CA GLY A 56 -23.29 -30.90 -12.81
C GLY A 56 -22.21 -29.89 -12.43
N ILE A 57 -21.16 -30.33 -11.72
CA ILE A 57 -19.97 -29.52 -11.43
C ILE A 57 -19.26 -29.10 -12.72
N ILE A 58 -19.09 -30.00 -13.70
CA ILE A 58 -18.49 -29.64 -15.00
C ILE A 58 -19.30 -28.54 -15.69
N PHE A 59 -20.63 -28.63 -15.72
CA PHE A 59 -21.48 -27.60 -16.33
C PHE A 59 -21.40 -26.26 -15.59
N ILE A 60 -21.34 -26.27 -14.25
CA ILE A 60 -21.13 -25.05 -13.44
C ILE A 60 -19.78 -24.41 -13.79
N LEU A 61 -18.69 -25.18 -13.83
CA LEU A 61 -17.36 -24.68 -14.17
C LEU A 61 -17.26 -24.21 -15.63
N ALA A 62 -17.95 -24.87 -16.56
CA ALA A 62 -18.02 -24.47 -17.96
C ALA A 62 -18.86 -23.20 -18.17
N GLY A 63 -19.85 -22.95 -17.30
CA GLY A 63 -20.63 -21.72 -17.27
C GLY A 63 -19.95 -20.57 -16.50
N ASP A 64 -19.03 -20.88 -15.59
CA ASP A 64 -18.23 -19.90 -14.84
C ASP A 64 -16.99 -19.45 -15.63
N GLN A 65 -17.22 -18.92 -16.83
CA GLN A 65 -16.15 -18.37 -17.68
C GLN A 65 -16.03 -16.87 -17.42
N SER A 66 -14.88 -16.47 -16.89
CA SER A 66 -14.47 -15.07 -16.83
C SER A 66 -13.43 -14.80 -17.92
N TYR A 67 -13.44 -13.61 -18.51
CA TYR A 67 -12.31 -13.16 -19.31
C TYR A 67 -11.03 -13.19 -18.45
N LYS A 68 -9.89 -13.53 -19.07
CA LYS A 68 -8.59 -13.39 -18.40
C LYS A 68 -8.45 -11.96 -17.87
N ILE A 69 -7.89 -11.80 -16.67
CA ILE A 69 -7.81 -10.53 -15.92
C ILE A 69 -7.21 -9.35 -16.73
N HIS A 70 -6.51 -9.64 -17.82
CA HIS A 70 -5.95 -8.68 -18.77
C HIS A 70 -6.99 -7.93 -19.63
N PHE A 71 -8.26 -8.33 -19.64
CA PHE A 71 -9.27 -7.67 -20.47
C PHE A 71 -9.46 -6.17 -20.14
N ALA A 72 -9.18 -5.78 -18.90
CA ALA A 72 -9.31 -4.40 -18.41
C ALA A 72 -7.98 -3.61 -18.41
N MET A 73 -6.87 -4.22 -18.85
CA MET A 73 -5.53 -3.59 -18.86
C MET A 73 -5.13 -3.14 -20.27
N PRO A 74 -4.28 -2.10 -20.39
CA PRO A 74 -3.64 -1.77 -21.66
C PRO A 74 -2.88 -2.98 -22.25
N PRO A 75 -2.81 -3.14 -23.59
CA PRO A 75 -2.20 -4.33 -24.23
C PRO A 75 -0.76 -4.66 -23.81
N ASN A 76 -0.02 -3.69 -23.29
CA ASN A 76 1.37 -3.83 -22.85
C ASN A 76 1.53 -3.90 -21.31
N LEU A 77 0.44 -3.84 -20.54
CA LEU A 77 0.43 -4.07 -19.09
C LEU A 77 -0.21 -5.44 -18.83
N HIS A 78 0.57 -6.39 -18.35
CA HIS A 78 0.06 -7.69 -17.93
C HIS A 78 0.13 -7.77 -16.40
N SER A 79 -0.99 -8.01 -15.71
CA SER A 79 -0.96 -8.47 -14.33
C SER A 79 -0.35 -9.87 -14.29
N GLN A 80 0.93 -9.97 -13.97
CA GLN A 80 1.47 -11.22 -13.45
C GLN A 80 0.96 -11.35 -12.01
N ALA A 81 -0.28 -11.80 -11.86
CA ALA A 81 -0.59 -12.52 -10.63
C ALA A 81 0.42 -13.68 -10.53
N PRO A 82 0.80 -14.15 -9.33
CA PRO A 82 1.74 -15.27 -9.20
C PRO A 82 1.38 -16.51 -10.04
N ASP A 83 0.15 -16.61 -10.57
CA ASP A 83 -0.35 -17.71 -11.38
C ASP A 83 -1.04 -17.34 -12.71
N GLN A 84 -1.07 -16.08 -13.17
CA GLN A 84 -1.80 -15.63 -14.39
C GLN A 84 -3.29 -16.06 -14.48
N ASN A 85 -3.87 -16.58 -13.40
CA ASN A 85 -5.23 -17.08 -13.34
C ASN A 85 -6.15 -16.05 -12.64
N PRO A 86 -7.49 -16.13 -12.84
CA PRO A 86 -8.43 -15.47 -11.94
C PRO A 86 -8.10 -15.85 -10.48
N PRO A 87 -8.47 -15.03 -9.47
CA PRO A 87 -8.13 -15.27 -8.06
C PRO A 87 -8.61 -16.66 -7.62
N SER A 88 -7.74 -17.64 -7.75
CA SER A 88 -7.95 -19.02 -7.38
C SER A 88 -7.32 -19.22 -6.01
N LEU A 89 -7.84 -20.18 -5.23
CA LEU A 89 -7.30 -20.48 -3.90
C LEU A 89 -5.79 -20.75 -4.02
N PRO A 90 -4.93 -19.85 -3.51
CA PRO A 90 -3.53 -19.77 -3.93
C PRO A 90 -2.68 -20.80 -3.18
N VAL A 91 -3.19 -22.01 -2.95
CA VAL A 91 -2.53 -22.98 -2.06
C VAL A 91 -1.13 -23.33 -2.58
N LEU A 92 -0.98 -23.53 -3.89
CA LEU A 92 0.32 -23.84 -4.48
C LEU A 92 1.28 -22.64 -4.41
N SER A 93 0.82 -21.43 -4.76
CA SER A 93 1.65 -20.22 -4.70
C SER A 93 1.99 -19.80 -3.27
N ALA A 94 1.09 -20.04 -2.32
CA ALA A 94 1.34 -19.85 -0.90
C ALA A 94 2.36 -20.86 -0.38
N LEU A 95 2.30 -22.13 -0.82
CA LEU A 95 3.32 -23.14 -0.48
C LEU A 95 4.70 -22.80 -1.07
N ASP A 96 4.74 -22.34 -2.32
CA ASP A 96 5.99 -21.89 -2.97
C ASP A 96 6.58 -20.67 -2.25
N PHE A 97 5.74 -19.67 -1.95
CA PHE A 97 6.14 -18.52 -1.16
C PHE A 97 6.63 -18.94 0.22
N LEU A 98 5.93 -19.83 0.94
CA LEU A 98 6.37 -20.30 2.26
C LEU A 98 7.73 -21.00 2.20
N ASN A 99 8.00 -21.78 1.15
CA ASN A 99 9.31 -22.39 0.96
C ASN A 99 10.41 -21.34 0.73
N LYS A 100 10.16 -20.35 -0.13
CA LYS A 100 11.12 -19.27 -0.46
C LYS A 100 11.27 -18.24 0.66
N SER A 101 10.23 -18.01 1.45
CA SER A 101 10.19 -17.05 2.56
C SER A 101 11.22 -17.34 3.66
N LYS A 102 11.73 -18.58 3.72
CA LYS A 102 12.80 -18.97 4.64
C LYS A 102 14.10 -18.21 4.38
N ASP A 103 14.41 -18.00 3.10
CA ASP A 103 15.61 -17.33 2.63
C ASP A 103 15.43 -15.82 2.50
N MET A 104 14.20 -15.32 2.68
CA MET A 104 13.92 -13.89 2.61
C MET A 104 14.50 -13.15 3.81
N PRO A 105 15.16 -12.01 3.56
CA PRO A 105 15.70 -11.16 4.61
C PRO A 105 14.58 -10.61 5.50
N ARG A 106 14.85 -10.56 6.80
CA ARG A 106 13.94 -9.95 7.79
C ARG A 106 14.48 -8.60 8.20
N VAL A 107 13.61 -7.60 8.22
CA VAL A 107 13.93 -6.24 8.68
C VAL A 107 13.11 -5.97 9.93
N ASN A 108 13.77 -5.48 10.99
CA ASN A 108 13.12 -5.22 12.28
C ASN A 108 12.15 -4.05 12.20
N ASP A 109 12.52 -3.00 11.48
CA ASP A 109 11.69 -1.82 11.27
C ASP A 109 11.65 -1.48 9.78
N ILE A 110 10.50 -1.75 9.14
CA ILE A 110 10.29 -1.42 7.73
C ILE A 110 10.18 0.09 7.51
N SER A 111 9.84 0.85 8.54
CA SER A 111 9.39 2.22 8.36
C SER A 111 10.53 3.19 8.13
N ALA A 112 10.46 3.95 7.02
CA ALA A 112 11.39 5.04 6.78
C ALA A 112 11.36 6.03 7.95
N ASP A 113 12.54 6.42 8.44
CA ASP A 113 12.67 7.44 9.47
C ASP A 113 12.19 8.79 8.91
N PRO A 114 11.13 9.40 9.48
CA PRO A 114 10.59 10.65 8.97
C PRO A 114 11.59 11.82 9.06
N ASN A 115 12.63 11.71 9.89
CA ASN A 115 13.68 12.73 10.01
C ASN A 115 14.74 12.65 8.89
N LYS A 116 14.72 11.60 8.05
CA LYS A 116 15.73 11.38 7.00
C LYS A 116 15.36 12.10 5.70
N VAL A 117 15.24 13.42 5.79
CA VAL A 117 15.13 14.31 4.63
C VAL A 117 16.54 14.72 4.19
N PRO A 118 16.91 14.60 2.89
CA PRO A 118 18.19 15.12 2.41
C PRO A 118 18.27 16.64 2.55
N GLU A 119 19.43 17.15 2.97
CA GLU A 119 19.66 18.58 3.19
C GLU A 119 19.31 19.46 1.97
N PRO A 120 18.78 20.67 2.18
CA PRO A 120 18.49 21.63 1.11
C PRO A 120 19.69 21.94 0.23
N ILE A 121 19.47 21.98 -1.09
CA ILE A 121 20.55 22.21 -2.04
C ILE A 121 20.88 23.71 -2.11
N THR A 122 22.07 24.08 -1.62
CA THR A 122 22.53 25.48 -1.57
C THR A 122 23.25 25.97 -2.84
N ARG A 123 23.74 25.04 -3.67
CA ARG A 123 24.46 25.40 -4.91
C ARG A 123 23.52 26.05 -5.93
N LYS A 124 24.09 26.91 -6.78
CA LYS A 124 23.37 27.69 -7.81
C LYS A 124 23.63 27.22 -9.25
N TYR A 125 24.36 26.12 -9.42
CA TYR A 125 24.69 25.52 -10.72
C TYR A 125 24.21 24.07 -10.78
N SER A 126 23.86 23.60 -11.99
CA SER A 126 23.51 22.20 -12.26
C SER A 126 24.73 21.29 -12.19
N LYS A 127 24.55 20.03 -11.77
CA LYS A 127 25.60 19.00 -11.84
C LYS A 127 25.05 17.64 -12.27
N ILE A 128 25.96 16.69 -12.50
CA ILE A 128 25.60 15.28 -12.57
C ILE A 128 25.44 14.76 -11.13
N VAL A 129 24.25 14.24 -10.79
CA VAL A 129 23.94 13.63 -9.51
C VAL A 129 23.84 12.11 -9.72
N LYS A 130 24.67 11.34 -9.02
CA LYS A 130 24.65 9.88 -9.11
C LYS A 130 23.88 9.30 -7.93
N ILE A 131 22.90 8.45 -8.21
CA ILE A 131 22.03 7.80 -7.22
C ILE A 131 22.12 6.29 -7.42
N SER A 132 22.32 5.56 -6.33
CA SER A 132 22.27 4.10 -6.32
C SER A 132 21.15 3.63 -5.42
N MET A 133 20.28 2.77 -5.95
CA MET A 133 19.15 2.19 -5.23
C MET A 133 19.15 0.68 -5.39
N THR A 134 18.67 -0.02 -4.36
CA THR A 134 18.55 -1.48 -4.36
C THR A 134 17.11 -1.87 -4.09
N THR A 135 16.48 -2.59 -5.02
CA THR A 135 15.18 -3.21 -4.77
C THR A 135 15.37 -4.49 -3.97
N LYS A 136 14.53 -4.69 -2.96
CA LYS A 136 14.65 -5.82 -2.04
C LYS A 136 13.29 -6.25 -1.52
N GLU A 137 13.05 -7.54 -1.50
CA GLU A 137 11.88 -8.12 -0.86
C GLU A 137 12.23 -8.61 0.54
N VAL A 138 11.50 -8.13 1.54
CA VAL A 138 11.79 -8.37 2.96
C VAL A 138 10.53 -8.79 3.71
N ILE A 139 10.69 -9.50 4.81
CA ILE A 139 9.60 -9.71 5.78
C ILE A 139 9.81 -8.75 6.95
N SER A 140 8.77 -8.01 7.30
CA SER A 140 8.81 -7.08 8.43
C SER A 140 7.44 -6.93 9.08
N GLU A 141 7.44 -6.39 10.29
CA GLU A 141 6.27 -6.21 11.12
C GLU A 141 5.49 -4.94 10.71
N VAL A 142 4.19 -5.10 10.47
CA VAL A 142 3.25 -4.00 10.19
C VAL A 142 2.72 -3.41 11.50
N ALA A 143 2.43 -4.29 12.46
CA ALA A 143 1.85 -4.02 13.77
C ALA A 143 2.17 -5.22 14.69
N PRO A 144 2.09 -5.08 16.03
CA PRO A 144 2.53 -6.12 16.96
C PRO A 144 2.00 -7.53 16.67
N GLY A 145 2.90 -8.44 16.31
CA GLY A 145 2.65 -9.83 15.95
C GLY A 145 2.10 -10.06 14.53
N ILE A 146 2.13 -9.06 13.65
CA ILE A 146 1.56 -9.09 12.29
C ILE A 146 2.66 -8.74 11.28
N TYR A 147 3.01 -9.70 10.42
CA TYR A 147 4.13 -9.58 9.48
C TYR A 147 3.63 -9.57 8.05
N ASN A 148 4.20 -8.68 7.23
CA ASN A 148 3.94 -8.61 5.80
C ASN A 148 5.22 -8.85 5.00
N ASN A 149 5.03 -9.33 3.78
CA ASN A 149 6.07 -9.37 2.76
C ASN A 149 6.09 -8.00 2.08
N TYR A 150 7.14 -7.21 2.30
CA TYR A 150 7.32 -5.91 1.69
C TYR A 150 8.26 -5.99 0.50
N TRP A 151 7.94 -5.26 -0.57
CA TRP A 151 8.83 -5.01 -1.70
C TRP A 151 9.27 -3.56 -1.60
N THR A 152 10.57 -3.34 -1.55
CA THR A 152 11.12 -2.07 -1.06
C THR A 152 12.17 -1.53 -1.99
N TYR A 153 12.42 -0.23 -1.86
CA TYR A 153 13.70 0.36 -2.23
C TYR A 153 14.53 0.54 -0.95
N ASN A 154 15.75 0.01 -0.96
CA ASN A 154 16.72 0.03 0.13
C ASN A 154 16.24 -0.59 1.46
N GLY A 155 15.32 -1.55 1.42
CA GLY A 155 14.90 -2.31 2.61
C GLY A 155 13.92 -1.59 3.53
N GLN A 156 13.31 -0.48 3.08
CA GLN A 156 12.34 0.31 3.85
C GLN A 156 11.14 0.76 2.99
N THR A 157 10.04 1.10 3.66
CA THR A 157 8.83 1.69 3.08
C THR A 157 8.46 2.99 3.80
N PRO A 158 8.29 4.11 3.09
CA PRO A 158 8.69 4.30 1.70
C PRO A 158 10.20 4.12 1.49
N GLY A 159 10.61 4.02 0.23
CA GLY A 159 12.01 4.10 -0.16
C GLY A 159 12.66 5.43 0.26
N PRO A 160 14.00 5.54 0.17
CA PRO A 160 14.71 6.76 0.55
C PRO A 160 14.15 8.01 -0.15
N MET A 161 13.99 9.11 0.60
CA MET A 161 13.69 10.39 -0.04
C MET A 161 14.90 10.82 -0.87
N LEU A 162 14.68 11.09 -2.16
CA LEU A 162 15.70 11.60 -3.06
C LEU A 162 15.58 13.12 -3.15
N ARG A 163 16.70 13.83 -3.34
CA ARG A 163 16.69 15.28 -3.52
C ARG A 163 17.70 15.69 -4.58
N VAL A 164 17.22 16.40 -5.59
CA VAL A 164 18.01 16.94 -6.70
C VAL A 164 17.58 18.39 -6.94
N ARG A 165 18.32 19.13 -7.77
CA ARG A 165 17.97 20.50 -8.13
C ARG A 165 17.45 20.53 -9.55
N GLU A 166 16.48 21.40 -9.80
CA GLU A 166 16.05 21.73 -11.15
C GLU A 166 17.27 22.08 -12.03
N GLY A 167 17.34 21.41 -13.18
CA GLY A 167 18.41 21.49 -14.16
C GLY A 167 19.54 20.49 -13.97
N ASP A 168 19.58 19.69 -12.90
CA ASP A 168 20.55 18.60 -12.77
C ASP A 168 20.35 17.51 -13.81
N THR A 169 21.45 16.87 -14.18
CA THR A 169 21.40 15.56 -14.83
C THR A 169 21.53 14.50 -13.74
N VAL A 170 20.56 13.62 -13.61
CA VAL A 170 20.57 12.54 -12.64
C VAL A 170 20.93 11.23 -13.34
N GLU A 171 21.88 10.47 -12.79
CA GLU A 171 22.25 9.12 -13.22
C GLU A 171 21.84 8.16 -12.11
N LEU A 172 20.79 7.37 -12.32
CA LEU A 172 20.26 6.42 -11.33
C LEU A 172 20.62 5.01 -11.74
N SER A 173 21.30 4.30 -10.84
CA SER A 173 21.58 2.88 -10.93
C SER A 173 20.66 2.10 -9.99
N LEU A 174 19.86 1.21 -10.56
CA LEU A 174 18.94 0.33 -9.82
C LEU A 174 19.49 -1.09 -9.85
N THR A 175 19.76 -1.65 -8.67
CA THR A 175 20.12 -3.05 -8.49
C THR A 175 18.94 -3.81 -7.91
N ASN A 176 18.69 -5.04 -8.35
CA ASN A 176 17.76 -5.93 -7.67
C ASN A 176 18.54 -6.92 -6.80
N ASP A 177 18.19 -7.00 -5.51
CA ASP A 177 18.81 -7.94 -4.60
C ASP A 177 18.64 -9.37 -5.14
N LYS A 178 19.71 -10.18 -5.08
CA LYS A 178 19.70 -11.56 -5.57
C LYS A 178 18.69 -12.46 -4.84
N THR A 179 18.24 -12.04 -3.66
CA THR A 179 17.24 -12.76 -2.85
C THR A 179 15.80 -12.40 -3.21
N SER A 180 15.58 -11.37 -4.04
CA SER A 180 14.25 -11.02 -4.54
C SER A 180 13.66 -12.14 -5.39
N LEU A 181 12.33 -12.32 -5.31
CA LEU A 181 11.61 -13.31 -6.12
C LEU A 181 11.10 -12.72 -7.43
N HIS A 182 10.92 -11.40 -7.48
CA HIS A 182 10.32 -10.68 -8.60
C HIS A 182 11.34 -9.78 -9.31
N GLU A 183 11.04 -9.51 -10.59
CA GLU A 183 11.69 -8.43 -11.33
C GLU A 183 11.15 -7.09 -10.85
N HIS A 184 12.03 -6.10 -10.72
CA HIS A 184 11.66 -4.77 -10.28
C HIS A 184 12.13 -3.71 -11.28
N ASN A 185 11.53 -2.53 -11.26
CA ASN A 185 12.01 -1.36 -11.98
C ASN A 185 11.68 -0.10 -11.17
N ILE A 186 11.83 1.08 -11.77
CA ILE A 186 11.43 2.34 -11.14
C ILE A 186 10.83 3.30 -12.19
N ASP A 187 9.64 3.79 -11.88
CA ASP A 187 9.00 4.94 -12.51
C ASP A 187 9.16 6.12 -11.55
N LEU A 188 9.85 7.18 -11.98
CA LEU A 188 9.92 8.43 -11.24
C LEU A 188 9.11 9.49 -11.99
N HIS A 189 8.13 10.11 -11.34
CA HIS A 189 7.30 11.13 -11.98
C HIS A 189 8.07 12.42 -12.27
N ALA A 190 9.28 12.57 -11.70
CA ALA A 190 10.23 13.64 -12.04
C ALA A 190 10.98 13.41 -13.38
N VAL A 191 10.76 12.28 -14.06
CA VAL A 191 11.41 11.93 -15.34
C VAL A 191 10.50 12.31 -16.50
N THR A 192 10.94 13.28 -17.32
CA THR A 192 10.31 13.58 -18.62
C THR A 192 10.85 12.64 -19.69
N GLY A 193 10.43 11.38 -19.66
CA GLY A 193 10.86 10.35 -20.61
C GLY A 193 9.96 9.11 -20.59
N PRO A 194 10.09 8.19 -21.56
CA PRO A 194 9.19 7.04 -21.69
C PRO A 194 9.10 6.17 -20.43
N GLY A 195 7.88 6.07 -19.88
CA GLY A 195 7.57 5.29 -18.67
C GLY A 195 8.33 5.74 -17.42
N GLY A 196 8.76 7.00 -17.35
CA GLY A 196 9.42 7.56 -16.16
C GLY A 196 10.74 6.87 -15.77
N GLY A 197 11.38 6.16 -16.72
CA GLY A 197 12.57 5.33 -16.48
C GLY A 197 12.27 3.83 -16.34
N ALA A 198 11.03 3.42 -16.14
CA ALA A 198 10.64 2.03 -15.90
C ALA A 198 10.95 1.10 -17.08
N THR A 199 10.83 1.63 -18.30
CA THR A 199 11.09 0.91 -19.57
C THR A 199 12.55 0.49 -19.73
N VAL A 200 13.47 1.21 -19.09
CA VAL A 200 14.93 0.99 -19.19
C VAL A 200 15.57 0.48 -17.89
N THR A 201 14.80 0.40 -16.80
CA THR A 201 15.29 -0.03 -15.47
C THR A 201 14.74 -1.37 -14.99
N LYS A 202 14.13 -2.16 -15.88
CA LYS A 202 13.65 -3.50 -15.53
C LYS A 202 14.79 -4.46 -15.20
N VAL A 203 14.95 -4.80 -13.93
CA VAL A 203 16.06 -5.59 -13.38
C VAL A 203 15.60 -6.92 -12.77
N LYS A 204 16.18 -8.02 -13.24
CA LYS A 204 16.07 -9.35 -12.63
C LYS A 204 16.86 -9.42 -11.31
N PRO A 205 16.56 -10.34 -10.40
CA PRO A 205 17.38 -10.55 -9.19
C PRO A 205 18.87 -10.68 -9.53
N GLY A 206 19.72 -9.87 -8.90
CA GLY A 206 21.15 -9.77 -9.16
C GLY A 206 21.57 -8.85 -10.31
N GLU A 207 20.64 -8.35 -11.11
CA GLU A 207 20.90 -7.43 -12.22
C GLU A 207 20.99 -5.97 -11.73
N THR A 208 21.77 -5.16 -12.44
CA THR A 208 21.81 -3.71 -12.27
C THR A 208 21.61 -3.04 -13.61
N LYS A 209 20.76 -2.01 -13.64
CA LYS A 209 20.60 -1.12 -14.81
C LYS A 209 20.75 0.32 -14.39
N THR A 210 21.27 1.12 -15.31
CA THR A 210 21.48 2.55 -15.10
C THR A 210 20.82 3.32 -16.21
N PHE A 211 20.19 4.44 -15.86
CA PHE A 211 19.70 5.41 -16.83
C PHE A 211 19.93 6.82 -16.30
N SER A 212 19.83 7.80 -17.20
CA SER A 212 19.95 9.20 -16.82
C SER A 212 18.85 10.05 -17.42
N TRP A 213 18.50 11.11 -16.71
CA TRP A 213 17.56 12.13 -17.16
C TRP A 213 18.00 13.50 -16.68
N LYS A 214 17.44 14.56 -17.27
CA LYS A 214 17.58 15.91 -16.75
C LYS A 214 16.32 16.25 -15.93
N ALA A 215 16.49 16.69 -14.69
CA ALA A 215 15.38 17.12 -13.84
C ALA A 215 14.89 18.50 -14.29
N MET A 216 13.86 18.53 -15.14
CA MET A 216 13.44 19.75 -15.84
C MET A 216 12.43 20.61 -15.07
N GLN A 217 11.66 20.02 -14.16
CA GLN A 217 10.55 20.68 -13.48
C GLN A 217 10.75 20.57 -11.96
N PRO A 218 10.70 21.68 -11.20
CA PRO A 218 10.72 21.62 -9.76
C PRO A 218 9.43 21.01 -9.21
N GLY A 219 9.47 20.54 -7.96
CA GLY A 219 8.32 19.93 -7.29
C GLY A 219 8.70 18.71 -6.47
N LEU A 220 7.71 18.12 -5.82
CA LEU A 220 7.85 16.86 -5.10
C LEU A 220 7.07 15.77 -5.83
N TYR A 221 7.78 14.75 -6.27
CA TYR A 221 7.24 13.72 -7.15
C TYR A 221 7.31 12.37 -6.46
N ILE A 222 6.30 11.54 -6.67
CA ILE A 222 6.36 10.12 -6.34
C ILE A 222 7.33 9.41 -7.29
N TYR A 223 8.00 8.39 -6.76
CA TYR A 223 8.50 7.29 -7.56
C TYR A 223 7.94 5.97 -7.02
N HIS A 224 7.74 4.99 -7.90
CA HIS A 224 7.27 3.67 -7.53
C HIS A 224 7.73 2.62 -8.54
N CYS A 225 7.54 1.34 -8.20
CA CYS A 225 7.75 0.28 -9.18
C CYS A 225 6.61 0.26 -10.20
N ALA A 226 6.96 0.04 -11.46
CA ALA A 226 6.05 -0.07 -12.60
C ALA A 226 6.31 -1.37 -13.39
N THR A 227 6.81 -2.42 -12.71
CA THR A 227 6.79 -3.77 -13.28
C THR A 227 5.32 -4.20 -13.46
N SER A 228 5.06 -4.98 -14.51
CA SER A 228 3.81 -5.72 -14.73
C SER A 228 3.13 -6.16 -13.43
N ASN A 229 1.83 -5.85 -13.29
CA ASN A 229 1.09 -5.84 -12.02
C ASN A 229 1.45 -4.69 -11.07
N VAL A 230 1.52 -3.48 -11.64
CA VAL A 230 2.01 -2.24 -10.99
C VAL A 230 1.37 -1.99 -9.62
N SER A 231 0.05 -2.14 -9.51
CA SER A 231 -0.69 -1.91 -8.27
C SER A 231 -0.28 -2.88 -7.17
N VAL A 232 0.02 -4.14 -7.50
CA VAL A 232 0.52 -5.11 -6.52
C VAL A 232 1.90 -4.71 -6.04
N HIS A 233 2.85 -4.43 -6.95
CA HIS A 233 4.18 -3.98 -6.54
C HIS A 233 4.14 -2.78 -5.60
N ASN A 234 3.32 -1.77 -5.95
CA ASN A 234 3.17 -0.57 -5.16
C ASN A 234 2.51 -0.88 -3.79
N SER A 235 1.45 -1.71 -3.75
CA SER A 235 0.78 -2.12 -2.49
C SER A 235 1.65 -2.93 -1.52
N HIS A 236 2.74 -3.52 -2.01
CA HIS A 236 3.74 -4.19 -1.18
C HIS A 236 4.77 -3.21 -0.56
N GLY A 237 4.63 -1.89 -0.77
CA GLY A 237 5.47 -0.88 -0.12
C GLY A 237 6.54 -0.24 -1.03
N GLN A 238 6.47 -0.45 -2.34
CA GLN A 238 7.54 -0.10 -3.28
C GLN A 238 7.35 1.28 -3.92
N TYR A 239 7.40 2.31 -3.08
CA TYR A 239 7.21 3.71 -3.44
C TYR A 239 8.06 4.65 -2.58
N GLY A 240 8.28 5.88 -3.02
CA GLY A 240 8.92 6.95 -2.25
C GLY A 240 8.84 8.30 -2.95
N LEU A 241 9.53 9.32 -2.42
CA LEU A 241 9.50 10.68 -2.98
C LEU A 241 10.87 11.13 -3.51
N ILE A 242 10.83 11.87 -4.61
CA ILE A 242 11.96 12.66 -5.13
C ILE A 242 11.59 14.15 -5.15
N MET A 243 12.35 14.94 -4.40
CA MET A 243 12.27 16.39 -4.39
C MET A 243 13.18 16.96 -5.47
N VAL A 244 12.63 17.79 -6.35
CA VAL A 244 13.36 18.62 -7.29
C VAL A 244 13.31 20.06 -6.80
N ASP A 245 14.34 20.48 -6.07
CA ASP A 245 14.45 21.84 -5.55
C ASP A 245 14.40 22.85 -6.71
N PRO A 246 13.58 23.91 -6.64
CA PRO A 246 13.59 24.96 -7.64
C PRO A 246 14.94 25.68 -7.67
N LYS A 247 15.27 26.33 -8.79
CA LYS A 247 16.59 26.97 -8.97
C LYS A 247 16.93 27.98 -7.88
N GLU A 248 15.94 28.73 -7.42
CA GLU A 248 15.99 29.73 -6.35
C GLU A 248 16.17 29.09 -4.97
N GLY A 249 15.69 27.86 -4.80
CA GLY A 249 15.60 27.13 -3.53
C GLY A 249 14.27 27.39 -2.81
N LEU A 250 13.96 26.56 -1.82
CA LEU A 250 12.80 26.77 -0.95
C LEU A 250 13.13 27.74 0.19
N GLU A 251 12.09 28.34 0.77
CA GLU A 251 12.23 29.06 2.04
C GLU A 251 12.82 28.14 3.12
N LYS A 252 13.64 28.72 4.00
CA LYS A 252 14.20 27.96 5.11
C LYS A 252 13.12 27.67 6.15
N VAL A 253 13.23 26.49 6.73
CA VAL A 253 12.44 26.02 7.86
C VAL A 253 13.39 25.39 8.87
N ASP A 254 12.97 25.26 10.12
CA ASP A 254 13.80 24.68 11.18
C ASP A 254 13.81 23.15 11.13
N LYS A 255 12.70 22.55 10.67
CA LYS A 255 12.50 21.10 10.64
C LYS A 255 11.82 20.65 9.36
N GLU A 256 12.33 19.57 8.79
CA GLU A 256 11.78 18.90 7.62
C GLU A 256 11.44 17.43 7.95
N PHE A 257 10.26 16.96 7.53
CA PHE A 257 9.85 15.56 7.72
C PHE A 257 9.39 14.90 6.42
N TYR A 258 9.65 13.60 6.30
CA TYR A 258 9.28 12.74 5.18
C TYR A 258 8.19 11.74 5.58
N VAL A 259 6.98 11.94 5.05
CA VAL A 259 5.81 11.13 5.40
C VAL A 259 5.12 10.66 4.13
N VAL A 260 4.92 9.35 3.98
CA VAL A 260 4.18 8.79 2.84
C VAL A 260 3.10 7.85 3.33
N GLN A 261 1.85 8.14 2.95
CA GLN A 261 0.74 7.23 3.18
C GLN A 261 0.82 6.04 2.23
N GLY A 262 0.48 4.85 2.70
CA GLY A 262 0.28 3.68 1.85
C GLY A 262 -0.77 2.72 2.38
N GLU A 263 -1.07 1.73 1.56
CA GLU A 263 -2.17 0.78 1.74
C GLU A 263 -1.66 -0.66 1.72
N LEU A 264 -2.10 -1.48 2.69
CA LEU A 264 -1.81 -2.91 2.72
C LEU A 264 -3.11 -3.71 2.62
N TYR A 265 -3.11 -4.68 1.71
CA TYR A 265 -4.25 -5.52 1.38
C TYR A 265 -3.99 -6.94 1.84
N THR A 266 -4.56 -7.33 2.97
CA THR A 266 -4.18 -8.57 3.67
C THR A 266 -5.38 -9.44 3.97
N GLN A 267 -5.22 -10.75 3.75
CA GLN A 267 -6.25 -11.74 4.07
C GLN A 267 -6.44 -11.89 5.59
N GLY A 268 -7.67 -12.17 6.00
CA GLY A 268 -8.02 -12.42 7.41
C GLY A 268 -8.39 -11.17 8.21
N GLY A 269 -8.33 -9.98 7.60
CA GLY A 269 -8.76 -8.72 8.22
C GLY A 269 -7.80 -8.15 9.26
N ILE A 270 -8.22 -7.06 9.89
CA ILE A 270 -7.42 -6.32 10.88
C ILE A 270 -7.18 -7.20 12.10
N GLY A 271 -5.93 -7.24 12.56
CA GLY A 271 -5.52 -7.94 13.79
C GLY A 271 -5.13 -9.41 13.58
N LYS A 272 -5.20 -9.92 12.35
CA LYS A 272 -4.73 -11.28 12.02
C LYS A 272 -3.22 -11.38 12.27
N LYS A 273 -2.84 -12.18 13.27
CA LYS A 273 -1.45 -12.43 13.65
C LYS A 273 -0.72 -13.35 12.67
N GLY A 274 0.60 -13.26 12.68
CA GLY A 274 1.51 -14.04 11.85
C GLY A 274 1.83 -13.37 10.52
N LEU A 275 2.42 -14.14 9.60
CA LEU A 275 2.66 -13.71 8.23
C LEU A 275 1.33 -13.67 7.48
N VAL A 276 0.87 -12.48 7.11
CA VAL A 276 -0.38 -12.28 6.39
C VAL A 276 -0.16 -12.41 4.89
N LEU A 277 -1.12 -13.03 4.20
CA LEU A 277 -1.10 -13.16 2.74
C LEU A 277 -1.77 -11.97 2.08
N PHE A 278 -1.33 -11.64 0.87
CA PHE A 278 -1.93 -10.61 0.05
C PHE A 278 -3.38 -10.94 -0.36
N ASP A 279 -4.25 -9.94 -0.33
CA ASP A 279 -5.66 -10.05 -0.75
C ASP A 279 -5.89 -9.30 -2.08
N PRO A 280 -5.87 -10.00 -3.23
CA PRO A 280 -6.06 -9.37 -4.54
C PRO A 280 -7.47 -8.83 -4.74
N LYS A 281 -8.47 -9.42 -4.07
CA LYS A 281 -9.85 -8.94 -4.19
C LYS A 281 -10.01 -7.62 -3.44
N ALA A 282 -9.49 -7.55 -2.21
CA ALA A 282 -9.51 -6.32 -1.43
C ALA A 282 -8.79 -5.17 -2.16
N LEU A 283 -7.68 -5.47 -2.87
CA LEU A 283 -6.97 -4.52 -3.72
C LEU A 283 -7.88 -3.95 -4.82
N LEU A 284 -8.53 -4.81 -5.60
CA LEU A 284 -9.40 -4.39 -6.70
C LEU A 284 -10.65 -3.64 -6.20
N ASP A 285 -11.16 -4.01 -5.03
CA ASP A 285 -12.30 -3.35 -4.38
C ASP A 285 -11.91 -2.00 -3.74
N GLY A 286 -10.62 -1.65 -3.66
CA GLY A 286 -10.16 -0.44 -2.99
C GLY A 286 -10.38 -0.43 -1.48
N ASN A 287 -10.40 -1.61 -0.85
CA ASN A 287 -10.67 -1.77 0.57
C ASN A 287 -9.45 -2.33 1.33
N PRO A 288 -8.43 -1.50 1.65
CA PRO A 288 -7.24 -1.97 2.33
C PRO A 288 -7.51 -2.39 3.76
N THR A 289 -6.79 -3.39 4.25
CA THR A 289 -6.85 -3.82 5.64
C THR A 289 -6.16 -2.81 6.54
N TYR A 290 -4.99 -2.32 6.13
CA TYR A 290 -4.24 -1.28 6.83
C TYR A 290 -3.99 -0.09 5.92
N VAL A 291 -4.00 1.09 6.53
CA VAL A 291 -3.52 2.33 5.92
C VAL A 291 -2.50 2.89 6.89
N THR A 292 -1.28 3.16 6.44
CA THR A 292 -0.16 3.51 7.33
C THR A 292 0.58 4.73 6.82
N PHE A 293 1.22 5.46 7.73
CA PHE A 293 2.28 6.39 7.37
C PHE A 293 3.62 5.67 7.53
N ASN A 294 4.45 5.73 6.50
CA ASN A 294 5.75 5.07 6.45
C ASN A 294 5.70 3.56 6.72
N GLY A 295 4.71 2.88 6.13
CA GLY A 295 4.72 1.42 5.96
C GLY A 295 4.21 0.60 7.13
N LYS A 296 4.20 1.11 8.37
CA LYS A 296 3.73 0.38 9.57
C LYS A 296 2.78 1.21 10.43
N VAL A 297 2.06 0.57 11.34
CA VAL A 297 1.27 1.26 12.37
C VAL A 297 2.23 1.86 13.40
N GLU A 298 2.16 3.17 13.60
CA GLU A 298 3.03 3.88 14.55
C GLU A 298 2.79 3.40 16.00
N ASP A 299 3.87 3.23 16.77
CA ASP A 299 3.85 2.77 18.16
C ASP A 299 4.44 3.81 19.14
N ALA A 300 5.31 4.69 18.68
CA ALA A 300 5.93 5.75 19.47
C ALA A 300 6.17 7.03 18.65
N PRO A 301 6.25 8.23 19.25
CA PRO A 301 6.57 9.46 18.52
C PRO A 301 7.96 9.43 17.90
N ARG A 302 8.06 9.65 16.59
CA ARG A 302 9.33 9.69 15.85
C ARG A 302 9.68 11.07 15.31
N MET A 303 8.74 12.02 15.35
CA MET A 303 8.95 13.40 14.93
C MET A 303 8.97 14.29 16.17
N LYS A 304 10.07 15.03 16.35
CA LYS A 304 10.26 15.91 17.51
C LYS A 304 10.68 17.31 17.08
N VAL A 305 10.01 18.30 17.63
CA VAL A 305 10.24 19.72 17.34
C VAL A 305 10.12 20.54 18.63
N LYS A 306 10.60 21.77 18.60
CA LYS A 306 10.49 22.72 19.72
C LYS A 306 9.45 23.78 19.40
N LYS A 307 8.77 24.27 20.44
CA LYS A 307 7.90 25.45 20.34
C LYS A 307 8.64 26.59 19.62
N GLY A 308 7.99 27.19 18.63
CA GLY A 308 8.49 28.27 17.79
C GLY A 308 9.21 27.83 16.52
N GLU A 309 9.48 26.52 16.33
CA GLU A 309 10.10 26.02 15.10
C GLU A 309 9.08 26.04 13.93
N LYS A 310 9.54 26.48 12.75
CA LYS A 310 8.81 26.32 11.48
C LYS A 310 9.07 24.92 10.93
N VAL A 311 8.00 24.18 10.68
CA VAL A 311 8.04 22.79 10.21
C VAL A 311 7.58 22.71 8.76
N ARG A 312 8.26 21.91 7.94
CA ARG A 312 7.81 21.47 6.61
C ARG A 312 7.66 19.96 6.58
N ILE A 313 6.53 19.45 6.09
CA ILE A 313 6.34 18.01 5.87
C ILE A 313 6.15 17.76 4.37
N TYR A 314 6.98 16.88 3.82
CA TYR A 314 6.85 16.34 2.48
C TYR A 314 5.91 15.13 2.54
N VAL A 315 4.64 15.34 2.16
CA VAL A 315 3.58 14.36 2.29
C VAL A 315 3.32 13.68 0.95
N GLY A 316 3.69 12.41 0.83
CA GLY A 316 3.36 11.58 -0.33
C GLY A 316 2.15 10.69 -0.07
N ASN A 317 1.54 10.20 -1.13
CA ASN A 317 0.60 9.10 -1.06
C ASN A 317 0.99 8.04 -2.10
N GLY A 318 1.61 6.96 -1.63
CA GLY A 318 1.94 5.80 -2.46
C GLY A 318 0.69 5.12 -3.02
N GLY A 319 -0.48 5.37 -2.43
CA GLY A 319 -1.75 4.80 -2.82
C GLY A 319 -1.87 3.34 -2.42
N VAL A 320 -2.55 2.50 -3.20
CA VAL A 320 -2.84 2.65 -4.64
C VAL A 320 -4.25 3.15 -5.00
N ASN A 321 -5.21 3.14 -4.08
CA ASN A 321 -6.61 3.46 -4.38
C ASN A 321 -7.13 4.73 -3.69
N LEU A 322 -6.70 5.01 -2.48
CA LEU A 322 -7.30 6.00 -1.60
C LEU A 322 -6.64 7.37 -1.76
N ILE A 323 -7.46 8.42 -1.79
CA ILE A 323 -7.01 9.80 -1.60
C ILE A 323 -6.89 10.06 -0.10
N SER A 324 -5.74 10.56 0.36
CA SER A 324 -5.56 10.99 1.76
C SER A 324 -6.17 12.37 1.97
N SER A 325 -6.98 12.53 3.03
CA SER A 325 -7.38 13.84 3.54
C SER A 325 -6.42 14.24 4.65
N PHE A 326 -5.19 14.63 4.30
CA PHE A 326 -4.11 14.82 5.26
C PHE A 326 -4.38 16.02 6.18
N HIS A 327 -4.32 15.77 7.48
CA HIS A 327 -4.57 16.74 8.54
C HIS A 327 -3.63 16.52 9.73
N ILE A 328 -3.32 17.58 10.48
CA ILE A 328 -2.64 17.51 11.77
C ILE A 328 -3.58 18.03 12.84
N ILE A 329 -4.04 17.14 13.72
CA ILE A 329 -4.94 17.50 14.81
C ILE A 329 -4.23 18.49 15.72
N GLY A 330 -4.82 19.67 15.87
CA GLY A 330 -4.32 20.77 16.70
C GLY A 330 -3.56 21.85 15.94
N GLU A 331 -3.33 21.69 14.64
CA GLU A 331 -2.62 22.68 13.80
C GLU A 331 -3.42 23.15 12.60
N ILE A 332 -3.02 24.29 12.05
CA ILE A 332 -3.46 24.83 10.76
C ILE A 332 -2.24 24.93 9.86
N PHE A 333 -2.35 24.52 8.59
CA PHE A 333 -1.25 24.69 7.65
C PHE A 333 -1.18 26.16 7.23
N ASP A 334 -0.11 26.84 7.67
CA ASP A 334 0.24 28.19 7.24
C ASP A 334 0.39 28.23 5.73
N THR A 335 1.06 27.23 5.14
CA THR A 335 1.24 27.09 3.70
C THR A 335 1.01 25.67 3.25
N VAL A 336 0.29 25.51 2.14
CA VAL A 336 0.20 24.24 1.41
C VAL A 336 0.62 24.49 -0.03
N TYR A 337 1.50 23.62 -0.52
CA TYR A 337 1.79 23.43 -1.94
C TYR A 337 0.83 22.34 -2.44
N PRO A 338 -0.37 22.69 -2.95
CA PRO A 338 -1.34 21.72 -3.42
C PRO A 338 -0.73 20.89 -4.55
N GLU A 339 -0.93 19.57 -4.49
CA GLU A 339 -0.34 18.61 -5.46
C GLU A 339 1.20 18.70 -5.55
N ALA A 340 1.82 19.35 -4.56
CA ALA A 340 3.23 19.73 -4.51
C ALA A 340 3.77 20.41 -5.79
N ALA A 341 2.89 21.12 -6.51
CA ALA A 341 3.28 21.95 -7.64
C ALA A 341 4.21 23.09 -7.18
N MET A 342 5.26 23.34 -7.96
CA MET A 342 6.25 24.38 -7.67
C MET A 342 6.69 25.10 -8.94
N GLY A 343 7.27 26.28 -8.74
CA GLY A 343 7.74 27.15 -9.81
C GLY A 343 6.78 28.31 -10.07
N GLU A 344 7.18 29.16 -11.01
CA GLU A 344 6.43 30.36 -11.36
C GLU A 344 4.99 30.04 -11.75
N GLY A 345 4.03 30.74 -11.15
CA GLY A 345 2.59 30.55 -11.41
C GLY A 345 1.94 29.39 -10.64
N SER A 346 2.70 28.59 -9.87
CA SER A 346 2.11 27.55 -9.01
C SER A 346 1.35 28.16 -7.84
N ALA A 347 0.22 27.55 -7.48
CA ALA A 347 -0.60 28.01 -6.37
C ALA A 347 0.08 27.75 -5.02
N LEU A 348 -0.07 28.69 -4.08
CA LEU A 348 0.23 28.50 -2.66
C LEU A 348 -1.04 28.77 -1.88
N HIS A 349 -1.56 27.75 -1.20
CA HIS A 349 -2.71 27.92 -0.33
C HIS A 349 -2.23 28.29 1.08
N LYS A 350 -2.97 29.17 1.76
CA LYS A 350 -2.69 29.63 3.12
C LYS A 350 -3.86 29.31 4.03
N ASN A 351 -3.60 29.09 5.32
CA ASN A 351 -4.62 28.84 6.35
C ASN A 351 -5.51 27.62 6.03
N VAL A 352 -4.88 26.51 5.63
CA VAL A 352 -5.59 25.28 5.23
C VAL A 352 -5.64 24.30 6.39
N GLN A 353 -6.84 23.83 6.74
CA GLN A 353 -7.00 22.82 7.80
C GLN A 353 -6.64 21.39 7.33
N THR A 354 -6.97 21.03 6.09
CA THR A 354 -6.83 19.68 5.55
C THR A 354 -6.56 19.78 4.06
N THR A 355 -5.60 19.00 3.56
CA THR A 355 -5.26 18.98 2.13
C THR A 355 -5.42 17.58 1.54
N ALA A 356 -5.87 17.51 0.29
CA ALA A 356 -5.94 16.26 -0.44
C ALA A 356 -4.53 15.84 -0.88
N VAL A 357 -4.21 14.55 -0.75
CA VAL A 357 -3.00 13.95 -1.33
C VAL A 357 -3.44 12.76 -2.18
N LEU A 358 -3.36 12.92 -3.50
CA LEU A 358 -3.83 11.93 -4.48
C LEU A 358 -2.96 10.67 -4.47
N PRO A 359 -3.49 9.46 -4.74
CA PRO A 359 -2.68 8.27 -4.92
C PRO A 359 -1.71 8.47 -6.10
N GLY A 360 -0.42 8.18 -5.89
CA GLY A 360 0.63 8.51 -6.85
C GLY A 360 1.00 9.99 -6.89
N GLY A 361 0.51 10.81 -5.96
CA GLY A 361 0.79 12.23 -5.85
C GLY A 361 1.40 12.62 -4.50
N ALA A 362 1.58 13.93 -4.32
CA ALA A 362 2.14 14.49 -3.10
C ALA A 362 1.53 15.86 -2.76
N SER A 363 1.83 16.38 -1.59
CA SER A 363 1.62 17.76 -1.16
C SER A 363 2.71 18.14 -0.18
N ILE A 364 2.99 19.42 -0.04
CA ILE A 364 3.88 19.93 1.01
C ILE A 364 3.08 20.84 1.90
N VAL A 365 3.22 20.66 3.20
CA VAL A 365 2.60 21.51 4.21
C VAL A 365 3.67 22.18 5.06
N GLU A 366 3.44 23.43 5.42
CA GLU A 366 4.26 24.19 6.36
C GLU A 366 3.38 24.81 7.43
N PHE A 367 3.89 24.83 8.66
CA PHE A 367 3.25 25.43 9.82
C PHE A 367 4.29 25.73 10.90
N GLN A 368 4.04 26.72 11.73
CA GLN A 368 4.80 26.98 12.96
C GLN A 368 4.12 26.33 14.16
N VAL A 369 4.89 25.67 15.04
CA VAL A 369 4.33 25.04 16.25
C VAL A 369 4.40 25.96 17.47
N ASP A 370 3.26 26.45 17.95
CA ASP A 370 3.24 27.50 18.99
C ASP A 370 2.94 27.01 20.41
N VAL A 371 2.39 25.81 20.54
CA VAL A 371 2.00 25.23 21.84
C VAL A 371 2.67 23.86 22.02
N PRO A 372 3.32 23.57 23.17
CA PRO A 372 3.89 22.25 23.41
C PRO A 372 2.80 21.19 23.59
N GLY A 373 3.07 19.97 23.14
CA GLY A 373 2.10 18.88 23.19
C GLY A 373 2.34 17.80 22.14
N LYS A 374 1.39 16.88 22.01
CA LYS A 374 1.39 15.85 20.96
C LYS A 374 0.36 16.22 19.91
N TYR A 375 0.81 16.36 18.67
CA TYR A 375 0.00 16.60 17.50
C TYR A 375 -0.07 15.32 16.69
N ILE A 376 -1.27 15.01 16.19
CA ILE A 376 -1.52 13.72 15.54
C ILE A 376 -1.74 13.97 14.05
N LEU A 377 -0.82 13.47 13.23
CA LEU A 377 -1.00 13.41 11.77
C LEU A 377 -2.03 12.34 11.49
N VAL A 378 -3.02 12.61 10.64
CA VAL A 378 -4.09 11.67 10.28
C VAL A 378 -4.47 11.77 8.80
N ASP A 379 -5.02 10.67 8.29
CA ASP A 379 -5.97 10.74 7.17
C ASP A 379 -7.38 11.01 7.73
N HIS A 380 -7.92 12.19 7.42
CA HIS A 380 -9.19 12.67 7.99
C HIS A 380 -10.44 11.97 7.41
N ALA A 381 -10.28 11.00 6.51
CA ALA A 381 -11.25 9.90 6.40
C ALA A 381 -11.12 8.98 7.64
N LEU A 382 -11.49 9.51 8.82
CA LEU A 382 -11.04 9.09 10.16
C LEU A 382 -11.24 7.61 10.50
N ALA A 383 -12.15 6.91 9.83
CA ALA A 383 -12.25 5.45 9.95
C ALA A 383 -10.90 4.75 9.62
N ARG A 384 -10.03 5.39 8.84
CA ARG A 384 -8.68 4.91 8.50
C ARG A 384 -7.70 5.00 9.68
N MET A 385 -7.97 5.79 10.72
CA MET A 385 -7.19 5.73 11.96
C MET A 385 -7.30 4.34 12.61
N ASN A 386 -8.48 3.71 12.55
CA ASN A 386 -8.68 2.33 13.01
C ASN A 386 -7.93 1.30 12.15
N LYS A 387 -7.40 1.73 10.99
CA LYS A 387 -6.56 0.95 10.08
C LYS A 387 -5.06 1.31 10.19
N GLY A 388 -4.69 2.26 11.05
CA GLY A 388 -3.29 2.65 11.30
C GLY A 388 -2.85 3.99 10.71
N ALA A 389 -3.75 4.78 10.11
CA ALA A 389 -3.41 6.02 9.39
C ALA A 389 -3.19 7.20 10.34
N TRP A 390 -2.24 7.07 11.26
CA TRP A 390 -1.87 8.11 12.21
C TRP A 390 -0.38 8.05 12.56
N ALA A 391 0.19 9.21 12.92
CA ALA A 391 1.54 9.35 13.44
C ALA A 391 1.60 10.51 14.44
N ILE A 392 2.64 10.56 15.29
CA ILE A 392 2.76 11.58 16.34
C ILE A 392 3.93 12.53 16.07
N LEU A 393 3.63 13.82 16.08
CA LEU A 393 4.57 14.93 16.19
C LEU A 393 4.59 15.44 17.64
N GLU A 394 5.73 15.34 18.31
CA GLU A 394 5.93 15.79 19.68
C GLU A 394 6.60 17.17 19.71
N VAL A 395 5.93 18.15 20.32
CA VAL A 395 6.40 19.53 20.47
C VAL A 395 6.84 19.76 21.90
N GLU A 396 8.12 20.03 22.10
CA GLU A 396 8.73 20.33 23.40
C GLU A 396 8.75 21.84 23.65
N GLY A 397 8.47 22.29 24.87
CA GLY A 397 8.52 23.71 25.23
C GLY A 397 7.73 24.07 26.48
N SER A 398 7.77 25.36 26.85
CA SER A 398 6.93 25.91 27.92
C SER A 398 5.51 26.17 27.42
N PRO A 399 4.47 25.97 28.25
CA PRO A 399 3.08 26.25 27.88
C PRO A 399 2.86 27.67 27.36
N SER A 400 1.83 27.84 26.51
CA SER A 400 1.41 29.13 25.92
C SER A 400 -0.06 29.43 26.28
N PRO A 401 -0.39 29.81 27.54
CA PRO A 401 -1.78 30.00 27.98
C PRO A 401 -2.56 31.07 27.22
N GLU A 402 -1.86 31.99 26.56
CA GLU A 402 -2.41 33.02 25.68
C GLU A 402 -2.92 32.46 24.34
N ILE A 403 -2.43 31.28 23.92
CA ILE A 403 -2.84 30.59 22.69
C ILE A 403 -3.80 29.44 23.02
N PHE A 404 -3.43 28.58 23.98
CA PHE A 404 -4.22 27.43 24.39
C PHE A 404 -4.16 27.24 25.91
N LYS A 405 -5.33 27.33 26.55
CA LYS A 405 -5.48 27.14 27.99
C LYS A 405 -6.53 26.07 28.27
N PRO A 406 -6.18 24.94 28.91
CA PRO A 406 -7.17 23.95 29.29
C PRO A 406 -8.15 24.55 30.31
N GLY A 407 -9.45 24.29 30.12
CA GLY A 407 -10.47 24.59 31.12
C GLY A 407 -10.25 23.81 32.42
N LYS A 408 -10.83 24.26 33.53
CA LYS A 408 -10.85 23.46 34.77
C LYS A 408 -11.71 22.21 34.50
N SER A 409 -11.13 21.03 34.64
CA SER A 409 -11.87 19.76 34.60
C SER A 409 -12.76 19.63 35.84
N GLU A 410 -14.08 19.44 35.67
CA GLU A 410 -14.99 19.05 36.75
C GLU A 410 -14.91 17.55 37.09
N PHE A 411 -14.23 16.76 36.26
CA PHE A 411 -13.95 15.36 36.55
C PHE A 411 -12.67 15.25 37.38
N SER A 412 -12.84 15.34 38.71
CA SER A 412 -11.89 14.74 39.64
C SER A 412 -12.05 13.22 39.54
N PRO A 413 -10.98 12.42 39.40
CA PRO A 413 -11.11 10.98 39.49
C PRO A 413 -11.69 10.67 40.88
N THR A 414 -12.86 10.05 40.93
CA THR A 414 -13.37 9.45 42.16
C THR A 414 -12.27 8.54 42.67
N LYS A 415 -11.71 8.88 43.83
CA LYS A 415 -10.93 7.94 44.63
C LYS A 415 -11.82 6.72 44.83
N THR A 416 -11.60 5.66 44.07
CA THR A 416 -12.09 4.34 44.42
C THR A 416 -11.39 3.98 45.72
N ASN A 417 -12.08 4.20 46.83
CA ASN A 417 -11.72 3.64 48.12
C ASN A 417 -11.72 2.12 47.96
N HIS A 418 -10.55 1.54 47.72
CA HIS A 418 -10.32 0.16 48.13
C HIS A 418 -10.10 0.14 49.64
N SER A 419 -11.20 0.28 50.37
CA SER A 419 -11.32 -0.15 51.75
C SER A 419 -12.09 -1.48 51.76
N GLY A 420 -11.35 -2.56 52.02
CA GLY A 420 -11.77 -3.87 52.56
C GLY A 420 -13.16 -4.43 52.23
N MET A 421 -13.18 -5.61 51.61
CA MET A 421 -13.44 -6.89 52.30
C MET A 421 -12.92 -8.05 51.46
#